data_AF-A0A6N4XUM7-F1
#
_entry.id   AF-A0A6N4XUM7-F1
#
_cell.length_a   1.000
_cell.length_b   1.000
_cell.length_c   1.000
_cell.angle_alpha   90.00
_cell.angle_beta   90.00
_cell.angle_gamma   90.00
#
_symmetry.space_group_name_H-M   'P 1'
#
loop_
_entity.id
_entity.type
_entity.pdbx_description
1 polymer ?
#
loop_
_entity_poly.entity_id
_entity_poly.type
_entity_poly.pdbx_seq_one_letter_code
_entity_poly.pdbx_strand_id
1 'polypeptide(L)'
;MNLNDMTMYLLGEYLIDSADDLNEFYSDSMELLRGVADEKEIEFDEYYRTKWGNSADTLISFDEIYFSDSDKRDLYVFLSAQVDDDIYTYLDYVWNSVYHEKLSNEILKEKVQDIVKKGVKF
;
A
#
# COMPACT_ATOMS: atom_id res chain seq x y z
N MET A 1 -14.51 17.04 3.02
CA MET A 1 -14.42 15.65 2.51
C MET A 1 -13.67 14.86 3.57
N ASN A 2 -14.17 13.70 3.99
CA ASN A 2 -13.44 12.86 4.96
C ASN A 2 -12.31 12.10 4.25
N LEU A 3 -11.41 11.46 5.00
CA LEU A 3 -10.27 10.72 4.44
C LEU A 3 -10.72 9.70 3.40
N ASN A 4 -11.77 8.94 3.70
CA ASN A 4 -12.26 7.86 2.85
C ASN A 4 -12.79 8.36 1.50
N ASP A 5 -13.60 9.42 1.53
CA ASP A 5 -14.12 10.07 0.32
C ASP A 5 -12.98 10.64 -0.53
N MET A 6 -11.95 11.22 0.11
CA MET A 6 -10.79 11.79 -0.57
C MET A 6 -9.92 10.70 -1.20
N THR A 7 -9.66 9.60 -0.49
CA THR A 7 -8.91 8.46 -1.03
C THR A 7 -9.58 7.88 -2.26
N MET A 8 -10.90 7.62 -2.21
CA MET A 8 -11.62 7.11 -3.38
C MET A 8 -11.64 8.09 -4.54
N TYR A 9 -11.77 9.40 -4.28
CA TYR A 9 -11.67 10.43 -5.31
C TYR A 9 -10.30 10.38 -6.01
N LEU A 10 -9.21 10.36 -5.25
CA LEU A 10 -7.85 10.33 -5.80
C LEU A 10 -7.57 9.07 -6.62
N LEU A 11 -8.05 7.90 -6.17
CA LEU A 11 -7.95 6.67 -6.96
C LEU A 11 -8.69 6.77 -8.30
N GLY A 12 -9.83 7.47 -8.33
CA GLY A 12 -10.54 7.77 -9.57
C GLY A 12 -9.71 8.64 -10.51
N GLU A 13 -9.10 9.71 -9.99
CA GLU A 13 -8.26 10.62 -10.79
C GLU A 13 -7.02 9.90 -11.33
N TYR A 14 -6.33 9.10 -10.50
CA TYR A 14 -5.17 8.32 -10.95
C TYR A 14 -5.52 7.35 -12.08
N LEU A 15 -6.69 6.71 -12.02
CA LEU A 15 -7.12 5.80 -13.08
C LEU A 15 -7.39 6.55 -14.40
N ILE A 16 -7.90 7.78 -14.32
CA ILE A 16 -8.14 8.63 -15.51
C ILE A 16 -6.80 9.09 -16.10
N ASP A 17 -5.89 9.57 -15.26
CA ASP A 17 -4.59 10.12 -15.68
C ASP A 17 -3.67 9.04 -16.25
N SER A 18 -3.70 7.83 -15.69
CA SER A 18 -2.89 6.68 -16.12
C SER A 18 -3.71 5.61 -16.85
N ALA A 19 -4.77 6.00 -17.55
CA ALA A 19 -5.67 5.06 -18.24
C ALA A 19 -4.96 4.17 -19.28
N ASP A 20 -3.87 4.66 -19.88
CA ASP A 20 -3.05 3.93 -20.87
C ASP A 20 -1.89 3.14 -20.23
N ASP A 21 -1.63 3.31 -18.92
CA ASP A 21 -0.59 2.58 -18.17
C ASP A 21 -1.11 2.14 -16.79
N LEU A 22 -1.74 0.97 -16.77
CA LEU A 22 -2.28 0.39 -15.52
C LEU A 22 -1.19 0.00 -14.51
N ASN A 23 0.08 -0.10 -14.91
CA ASN A 23 1.17 -0.35 -13.96
C ASN A 23 1.52 0.92 -13.19
N GLU A 24 1.51 2.08 -13.87
CA GLU A 24 1.66 3.39 -13.23
C GLU A 24 0.50 3.63 -12.27
N PHE A 25 -0.75 3.41 -12.73
CA PHE A 25 -1.93 3.49 -11.88
C PHE A 25 -1.81 2.60 -10.63
N TYR A 26 -1.40 1.34 -10.80
CA TYR A 26 -1.20 0.42 -9.67
C TYR A 26 -0.15 0.97 -8.71
N SER A 27 1.01 1.39 -9.21
CA SER A 27 2.10 1.88 -8.37
C SER A 27 1.70 3.10 -7.55
N ASP A 28 1.07 4.09 -8.19
CA ASP A 28 0.65 5.34 -7.53
C ASP A 28 -0.48 5.08 -6.53
N SER A 29 -1.40 4.19 -6.88
CA SER A 29 -2.45 3.75 -5.96
C SER A 29 -1.88 3.07 -4.73
N MET A 30 -0.93 2.14 -4.89
CA MET A 30 -0.30 1.45 -3.76
C MET A 30 0.46 2.43 -2.86
N GLU A 31 1.04 3.49 -3.42
CA GLU A 31 1.70 4.54 -2.65
C GLU A 31 0.69 5.37 -1.83
N LEU A 32 -0.44 5.74 -2.44
CA LEU A 32 -1.55 6.39 -1.74
C LEU A 32 -2.08 5.52 -0.60
N LEU A 33 -2.33 4.23 -0.84
CA LEU A 33 -2.85 3.31 0.18
C LEU A 33 -1.86 3.11 1.33
N ARG A 34 -0.55 3.11 1.04
CA ARG A 34 0.47 3.12 2.09
C ARG A 34 0.32 4.35 3.00
N GLY A 35 0.14 5.54 2.41
CA GLY A 35 -0.06 6.78 3.17
C GLY A 35 -1.32 6.73 4.03
N VAL A 36 -2.43 6.21 3.50
CA VAL A 36 -3.68 6.05 4.26
C VAL A 36 -3.52 5.06 5.43
N ALA A 37 -2.80 3.95 5.22
CA ALA A 37 -2.51 2.99 6.28
C ALA A 37 -1.64 3.60 7.40
N ASP A 38 -0.68 4.45 7.04
CA ASP A 38 0.17 5.19 7.98
C ASP A 38 -0.63 6.23 8.79
N GLU A 39 -1.49 7.02 8.13
CA GLU A 39 -2.40 7.95 8.80
C GLU A 39 -3.36 7.24 9.78
N LYS A 40 -3.72 5.99 9.48
CA LYS A 40 -4.52 5.10 10.34
C LYS A 40 -3.72 4.39 11.43
N GLU A 41 -2.42 4.64 11.52
CA GLU A 41 -1.54 4.11 12.55
C GLU A 41 -1.38 2.58 12.53
N ILE A 42 -1.55 1.94 11.37
CA ILE A 42 -1.41 0.49 11.25
C ILE A 42 0.07 0.12 11.28
N GLU A 43 0.48 -0.73 12.23
CA GLU A 43 1.87 -1.13 12.41
C GLU A 43 2.01 -2.66 12.51
N PHE A 44 3.07 -3.18 11.89
CA PHE A 44 3.45 -4.60 11.94
C PHE A 44 4.90 -4.68 12.41
N ASP A 45 5.19 -5.51 13.41
CA ASP A 45 6.55 -5.82 13.90
C ASP A 45 7.50 -4.60 14.01
N GLU A 46 7.02 -3.48 14.58
CA GLU A 46 7.80 -2.25 14.79
C GLU A 46 8.36 -1.62 13.50
N TYR A 47 7.78 -1.97 12.35
CA TYR A 47 8.24 -1.65 11.00
C TYR A 47 8.48 -0.16 10.75
N TYR A 48 7.50 0.67 11.12
CA TYR A 48 7.45 2.06 10.67
C TYR A 48 7.76 3.04 11.80
N ARG A 49 7.01 3.04 12.91
CA ARG A 49 7.11 4.09 13.94
C ARG A 49 8.30 3.93 14.83
N THR A 50 8.65 2.69 15.17
CA THR A 50 9.85 2.42 15.98
C THR A 50 11.12 2.72 15.17
N LYS A 51 11.14 2.42 13.86
CA LYS A 51 12.28 2.78 13.02
C LYS A 51 12.32 4.27 12.68
N TRP A 52 11.20 4.93 12.43
CA TRP A 52 11.14 6.39 12.26
C TRP A 52 11.54 7.14 13.53
N GLY A 53 11.02 6.74 14.69
CA GLY A 53 11.38 7.32 16.00
C GLY A 53 12.87 7.20 16.31
N ASN A 54 13.53 6.14 15.83
CA ASN A 54 14.97 5.95 15.95
C ASN A 54 15.78 6.66 14.84
N SER A 55 15.18 6.92 13.66
CA SER A 55 15.87 7.47 12.47
C SER A 55 15.71 8.98 12.30
N ALA A 56 14.69 9.58 12.92
CA ALA A 56 14.47 11.04 12.94
C ALA A 56 15.64 11.81 13.56
N ASP A 57 16.44 11.13 14.41
CA ASP A 57 17.66 11.67 14.99
C ASP A 57 18.90 11.51 14.08
N THR A 58 18.84 10.81 12.94
CA THR A 58 20.08 10.45 12.21
C THR A 58 20.20 10.63 10.70
N LEU A 59 19.27 10.36 9.77
CA LEU A 59 19.64 10.45 8.34
C LEU A 59 18.50 10.61 7.32
N ILE A 60 18.58 11.70 6.54
CA ILE A 60 17.84 11.99 5.30
C ILE A 60 17.95 10.87 4.23
N SER A 61 18.89 9.93 4.36
CA SER A 61 19.14 8.86 3.37
C SER A 61 18.50 7.50 3.70
N PHE A 62 17.94 7.31 4.91
CA PHE A 62 17.28 6.04 5.26
C PHE A 62 15.90 5.93 4.59
N ASP A 63 15.21 7.06 4.48
CA ASP A 63 13.85 7.15 3.96
C ASP A 63 13.76 6.77 2.48
N GLU A 64 14.62 7.33 1.61
CA GLU A 64 14.52 7.07 0.17
C GLU A 64 14.76 5.61 -0.21
N ILE A 65 15.71 4.91 0.42
CA ILE A 65 16.04 3.52 0.07
C ILE A 65 15.06 2.53 0.71
N TYR A 66 14.54 2.84 1.91
CA TYR A 66 13.60 1.95 2.59
C TYR A 66 12.18 2.05 2.02
N PHE A 67 11.76 3.24 1.57
CA PHE A 67 10.44 3.51 0.98
C PHE A 67 10.37 3.37 -0.54
N SER A 68 11.51 3.18 -1.23
CA SER A 68 11.54 2.90 -2.68
C SER A 68 11.35 1.42 -3.05
N ASP A 69 11.32 0.52 -2.06
CA ASP A 69 11.10 -0.90 -2.28
C ASP A 69 9.61 -1.19 -2.48
N SER A 70 9.20 -1.41 -3.72
CA SER A 70 7.82 -1.69 -4.07
C SER A 70 7.30 -2.99 -3.45
N ASP A 71 8.14 -4.00 -3.22
CA ASP A 71 7.70 -5.23 -2.55
C ASP A 71 7.38 -4.97 -1.07
N LYS A 72 8.14 -4.09 -0.40
CA LYS A 72 7.81 -3.68 0.97
C LYS A 72 6.53 -2.83 1.02
N ARG A 73 6.40 -1.85 0.13
CA ARG A 73 5.18 -1.04 0.02
C ARG A 73 3.96 -1.94 -0.16
N ASP A 74 4.04 -2.86 -1.12
CA ASP A 74 2.94 -3.75 -1.46
C ASP A 74 2.62 -4.71 -0.30
N LEU A 75 3.64 -5.27 0.36
CA LEU A 75 3.44 -6.11 1.55
C LEU A 75 2.72 -5.34 2.67
N TYR A 76 3.09 -4.09 2.91
CA TYR A 76 2.47 -3.26 3.95
C TYR A 76 1.00 -2.97 3.64
N VAL A 77 0.69 -2.61 2.39
CA VAL A 77 -0.69 -2.39 1.95
C VAL A 77 -1.51 -3.69 2.05
N PHE A 78 -0.96 -4.83 1.61
CA PHE A 78 -1.65 -6.11 1.67
C PHE A 78 -1.93 -6.55 3.10
N LEU A 79 -0.98 -6.39 4.02
CA LEU A 79 -1.20 -6.70 5.43
C LEU A 79 -2.20 -5.73 6.06
N SER A 80 -2.15 -4.44 5.70
CA SER A 80 -3.12 -3.44 6.17
C SER A 80 -4.54 -3.75 5.71
N ALA A 81 -4.71 -4.18 4.46
CA ALA A 81 -5.99 -4.64 3.92
C ALA A 81 -6.54 -5.91 4.61
N GLN A 82 -5.72 -6.68 5.34
CA GLN A 82 -6.21 -7.82 6.13
C GLN A 82 -6.84 -7.40 7.46
N VAL A 83 -6.56 -6.18 7.93
CA VAL A 83 -6.96 -5.70 9.27
C VAL A 83 -7.83 -4.44 9.24
N ASP A 84 -7.93 -3.75 8.10
CA ASP A 84 -8.73 -2.54 7.91
C ASP A 84 -9.62 -2.64 6.66
N ASP A 85 -10.94 -2.58 6.87
CA ASP A 85 -11.95 -2.76 5.82
C ASP A 85 -11.95 -1.63 4.77
N ASP A 86 -11.56 -0.41 5.15
CA ASP A 86 -11.50 0.70 4.19
C ASP A 86 -10.33 0.48 3.22
N ILE A 87 -9.15 0.13 3.76
CA ILE A 87 -7.97 -0.19 2.93
C ILE A 87 -8.25 -1.38 2.03
N TYR A 88 -8.94 -2.41 2.54
CA TYR A 88 -9.40 -3.52 1.71
C TYR A 88 -10.30 -3.04 0.57
N THR A 89 -11.27 -2.16 0.87
CA THR A 89 -12.19 -1.62 -0.14
C THR A 89 -11.45 -0.85 -1.23
N TYR A 90 -10.46 -0.04 -0.85
CA TYR A 90 -9.65 0.69 -1.82
C TYR A 90 -8.77 -0.23 -2.64
N LEU A 91 -8.16 -1.23 -2.00
CA LEU A 91 -7.33 -2.20 -2.70
C LEU A 91 -8.17 -3.06 -3.66
N ASP A 92 -9.41 -3.43 -3.30
CA ASP A 92 -10.35 -4.12 -4.21
C ASP A 92 -10.66 -3.27 -5.45
N TYR A 93 -10.86 -1.95 -5.28
CA TYR A 93 -11.03 -1.03 -6.40
C TYR A 93 -9.82 -1.01 -7.34
N VAL A 94 -8.61 -0.87 -6.76
CA VAL A 94 -7.34 -0.89 -7.53
C VAL A 94 -7.17 -2.23 -8.23
N TRP A 95 -7.36 -3.33 -7.51
CA TRP A 95 -7.23 -4.69 -8.03
C TRP A 95 -8.18 -4.96 -9.19
N ASN A 96 -9.45 -4.56 -9.05
CA ASN A 96 -10.44 -4.74 -10.10
C ASN A 96 -10.14 -3.92 -11.34
N SER A 97 -9.61 -2.71 -11.16
CA SER A 97 -9.23 -1.84 -12.27
C SER A 97 -8.06 -2.40 -13.07
N VAL A 98 -7.07 -3.00 -12.39
CA VAL A 98 -5.84 -3.53 -13.01
C VAL A 98 -6.02 -4.94 -13.56
N TYR A 99 -6.65 -5.83 -12.80
CA TYR A 99 -6.70 -7.27 -13.09
C TYR A 99 -8.08 -7.75 -13.53
N HIS A 100 -9.09 -6.88 -13.52
CA HIS A 100 -10.48 -7.19 -13.92
C HIS A 100 -11.11 -8.35 -13.13
N GLU A 101 -10.70 -8.54 -11.88
CA GLU A 101 -11.27 -9.50 -10.94
C GLU A 101 -11.51 -8.86 -9.58
N LYS A 102 -12.33 -9.50 -8.74
CA LYS A 102 -12.53 -9.05 -7.36
C LYS A 102 -11.36 -9.54 -6.50
N LEU A 103 -10.81 -8.67 -5.66
CA LEU A 103 -9.83 -9.07 -4.67
C LEU A 103 -10.47 -10.02 -3.65
N SER A 104 -10.05 -11.28 -3.64
CA SER A 104 -10.49 -12.24 -2.63
C SER A 104 -9.48 -12.32 -1.49
N ASN A 105 -9.92 -12.86 -0.34
CA ASN A 105 -9.03 -13.13 0.79
C ASN A 105 -7.95 -14.16 0.43
N GLU A 106 -8.24 -15.09 -0.48
CA GLU A 106 -7.25 -16.03 -1.01
C GLU A 106 -6.18 -15.32 -1.84
N ILE A 107 -6.59 -14.43 -2.77
CA ILE A 107 -5.67 -13.62 -3.58
C ILE A 107 -4.77 -12.78 -2.66
N LEU A 108 -5.36 -12.10 -1.68
CA LEU A 108 -4.62 -11.27 -0.74
C LEU A 108 -3.56 -12.08 0.04
N LYS A 109 -3.93 -13.27 0.52
CA LYS A 109 -2.99 -14.18 1.21
C LYS A 109 -1.89 -14.68 0.29
N GLU A 110 -2.21 -15.01 -0.95
CA GLU A 110 -1.24 -15.44 -1.96
C GLU A 110 -0.20 -14.35 -2.23
N LYS A 111 -0.64 -13.09 -2.40
CA LYS A 111 0.26 -11.96 -2.65
C LYS A 111 1.20 -11.69 -1.49
N VAL A 112 0.70 -11.76 -0.26
CA VAL A 112 1.55 -11.69 0.95
C VAL A 112 2.59 -12.81 0.94
N GLN A 113 2.18 -14.06 0.68
CA GLN A 113 3.10 -15.19 0.65
C GLN A 113 4.17 -15.06 -0.44
N ASP A 114 3.80 -14.56 -1.61
CA ASP A 114 4.74 -14.40 -2.73
C ASP A 114 5.79 -13.35 -2.44
N ILE A 115 5.43 -12.25 -1.79
CA ILE A 115 6.41 -11.24 -1.35
C ILE A 115 7.30 -11.79 -0.23
N VAL A 116 6.73 -12.49 0.75
CA VAL A 116 7.50 -13.09 1.86
C VAL A 116 8.50 -14.13 1.35
N LYS A 117 8.15 -14.92 0.31
CA LYS A 117 9.09 -15.86 -0.34
C LYS A 117 10.30 -15.18 -0.98
N LYS A 118 10.22 -13.90 -1.35
CA LYS A 118 11.36 -13.10 -1.82
C LYS A 118 12.31 -12.68 -0.69
N GLY A 119 11.95 -12.96 0.57
CA GLY A 119 12.73 -12.61 1.76
C GLY A 119 12.35 -11.25 2.35
N VAL A 120 11.31 -10.59 1.83
CA VAL A 120 10.78 -9.35 2.38
C VAL A 120 9.93 -9.67 3.61
N LYS A 121 10.20 -8.96 4.70
CA LYS A 121 9.51 -9.10 5.98
C LYS A 121 9.53 -7.78 6.74
N PHE A 122 8.62 -7.66 7.69
CA PHE A 122 8.61 -6.60 8.69
C PHE A 122 9.29 -7.08 9.97
#